data_AF-A0A0A0JU41-F1
#
_entry.id   AF-A0A0A0JU41-F1
#
_cell.length_a   1.000
_cell.length_b   1.000
_cell.length_c   1.000
_cell.angle_alpha   90.00
_cell.angle_beta   90.00
_cell.angle_gamma   90.00
#
_symmetry.space_group_name_H-M   'P 1'
#
loop_
_entity.id
_entity.type
_entity.pdbx_description
1 polymer ?
#
loop_
_entity_poly.entity_id
_entity_poly.type
_entity_poly.pdbx_seq_one_letter_code
_entity_poly.pdbx_strand_id
1 'polypeptide(L)'
;MDLVDIVSSHAPDARPVFATAEAMALVARVPGAQPVPAARTASAVVVHRAASGSETGALTVLAELLGDHGIGVLVLDTALTSLPLGAVLRTLGEGRLRALAVHSMSSSGARAAVVVTRDLEVPLRSHVLGEPFPTSGPDASLRRDNELVVEAVVARAMRAELERRLRVAAEEERRLQAQVEQMRGELAAESKAVTQARAEVGRLERALVLVERRSPGYRAARLASAIRDDAVGAGRRLLDRWGPKRP
;
A
#
# COMPACT_ATOMS: atom_id res chain seq x y z
N MET A 1 13.93 -1.45 -5.56
CA MET A 1 15.00 -1.29 -6.56
C MET A 1 15.19 -2.64 -7.25
N ASP A 2 15.42 -2.66 -8.57
CA ASP A 2 15.65 -3.93 -9.30
C ASP A 2 17.13 -4.35 -9.19
N LEU A 3 17.43 -5.64 -9.38
CA LEU A 3 18.79 -6.17 -9.34
C LEU A 3 19.67 -5.56 -10.42
N VAL A 4 19.10 -5.28 -11.59
CA VAL A 4 19.80 -4.61 -12.70
C VAL A 4 20.30 -3.24 -12.27
N ASP A 5 19.49 -2.47 -11.55
CA ASP A 5 19.86 -1.14 -11.06
C ASP A 5 21.00 -1.23 -10.03
N ILE A 6 20.92 -2.23 -9.14
CA ILE A 6 21.92 -2.44 -8.08
C ILE A 6 23.26 -2.85 -8.70
N VAL A 7 23.27 -3.79 -9.64
CA VAL A 7 24.48 -4.21 -10.33
C VAL A 7 25.05 -3.06 -11.17
N SER A 8 24.22 -2.35 -11.92
CA SER A 8 24.67 -1.24 -12.78
C SER A 8 25.28 -0.08 -11.99
N SER A 9 24.70 0.24 -10.82
CA SER A 9 25.23 1.31 -9.94
C SER A 9 26.56 0.96 -9.28
N HIS A 10 26.90 -0.33 -9.18
CA HIS A 10 28.12 -0.82 -8.53
C HIS A 10 29.08 -1.51 -9.50
N ALA A 11 28.79 -1.51 -10.81
CA ALA A 11 29.66 -2.00 -11.88
C ALA A 11 30.12 -0.87 -12.85
N PRO A 12 30.65 0.27 -12.36
CA PRO A 12 30.89 1.44 -13.19
C PRO A 12 31.96 1.24 -14.29
N ASP A 13 32.83 0.23 -14.16
CA ASP A 13 34.01 0.05 -15.04
C ASP A 13 33.88 -1.10 -16.06
N ALA A 14 32.65 -1.48 -16.44
CA ALA A 14 32.41 -2.67 -17.28
C ALA A 14 32.97 -3.98 -16.67
N ARG A 15 32.99 -4.06 -15.33
CA ARG A 15 33.42 -5.26 -14.60
C ARG A 15 32.55 -6.45 -15.03
N PRO A 16 33.13 -7.64 -15.25
CA PRO A 16 32.34 -8.82 -15.57
C PRO A 16 31.41 -9.13 -14.40
N VAL A 17 30.17 -9.50 -14.74
CA VAL A 17 29.16 -9.91 -13.78
C VAL A 17 29.08 -11.42 -13.78
N PHE A 18 29.31 -12.02 -12.63
CA PHE A 18 29.19 -13.45 -12.41
C PHE A 18 28.05 -13.74 -11.43
N ALA A 19 27.37 -14.87 -11.61
CA ALA A 19 26.35 -15.34 -10.68
C ALA A 19 26.54 -16.81 -10.34
N THR A 20 26.27 -17.17 -9.09
CA THR A 20 26.21 -18.58 -8.70
C THR A 20 24.95 -19.24 -9.25
N ALA A 21 24.90 -20.57 -9.24
CA ALA A 21 23.76 -21.34 -9.73
C ALA A 21 22.42 -20.88 -9.12
N GLU A 22 22.42 -20.57 -7.83
CA GLU A 22 21.25 -20.11 -7.07
C GLU A 22 20.77 -18.70 -7.47
N ALA A 23 21.68 -17.88 -8.00
CA ALA A 23 21.40 -16.52 -8.44
C ALA A 23 21.13 -16.40 -9.95
N MET A 24 21.42 -17.44 -10.75
CA MET A 24 21.30 -17.41 -12.23
C MET A 24 19.92 -16.97 -12.71
N ALA A 25 18.85 -17.47 -12.08
CA ALA A 25 17.48 -17.09 -12.45
C ALA A 25 17.19 -15.60 -12.20
N LEU A 26 17.82 -15.00 -11.19
CA LEU A 26 17.64 -13.59 -10.84
C LEU A 26 18.44 -12.65 -11.75
N VAL A 27 19.63 -13.07 -12.17
CA VAL A 27 20.50 -12.27 -13.06
C VAL A 27 20.17 -12.44 -14.54
N ALA A 28 19.13 -13.19 -14.90
CA ALA A 28 18.73 -13.40 -16.30
C ALA A 28 18.46 -12.08 -17.07
N ARG A 29 18.11 -11.01 -16.35
CA ARG A 29 17.88 -9.67 -16.91
C ARG A 29 19.11 -8.76 -16.86
N VAL A 30 20.21 -9.20 -16.25
CA VAL A 30 21.47 -8.45 -16.13
C VAL A 30 22.31 -8.71 -17.38
N PRO A 31 22.60 -7.70 -18.21
CA PRO A 31 23.39 -7.88 -19.43
C PRO A 31 24.79 -8.43 -19.13
N GLY A 32 25.20 -9.47 -19.88
CA GLY A 32 26.55 -10.03 -19.77
C GLY A 32 26.82 -10.86 -18.53
N ALA A 33 25.79 -11.19 -17.73
CA ALA A 33 25.93 -12.06 -16.57
C ALA A 33 26.30 -13.49 -16.98
N GLN A 34 27.35 -14.04 -16.35
CA GLN A 34 27.88 -15.37 -16.63
C GLN A 34 27.88 -16.23 -15.36
N PRO A 35 27.91 -17.58 -15.47
CA PRO A 35 28.13 -18.42 -14.30
C PRO A 35 29.51 -18.14 -13.68
N VAL A 36 29.59 -18.18 -12.34
CA VAL A 36 30.85 -18.01 -11.61
C VAL A 36 31.90 -19.04 -12.07
N PRO A 37 33.12 -18.62 -12.45
CA PRO A 37 34.20 -19.54 -12.78
C PRO A 37 34.72 -20.25 -11.52
N ALA A 38 35.34 -21.42 -11.69
CA ALA A 38 35.84 -22.23 -10.57
C ALA A 38 36.96 -21.56 -9.74
N ALA A 39 37.54 -20.46 -10.23
CA ALA A 39 38.59 -19.69 -9.56
C ALA A 39 38.08 -18.32 -9.10
N ARG A 40 38.73 -17.73 -8.09
CA ARG A 40 38.45 -16.38 -7.61
C ARG A 40 38.54 -15.36 -8.74
N THR A 41 37.61 -14.41 -8.73
CA THR A 41 37.55 -13.34 -9.73
C THR A 41 38.14 -12.06 -9.14
N ALA A 42 39.28 -11.61 -9.69
CA ALA A 42 40.08 -10.53 -9.09
C ALA A 42 39.37 -9.18 -9.07
N SER A 43 38.67 -8.83 -10.16
CA SER A 43 37.85 -7.61 -10.28
C SER A 43 36.57 -7.94 -11.04
N ALA A 44 35.52 -8.26 -10.31
CA ALA A 44 34.22 -8.65 -10.85
C ALA A 44 33.09 -8.32 -9.88
N VAL A 45 31.86 -8.31 -10.40
CA VAL A 45 30.65 -8.32 -9.58
C VAL A 45 30.17 -9.76 -9.45
N VAL A 46 30.12 -10.30 -8.24
CA VAL A 46 29.63 -11.65 -7.97
C VAL A 46 28.28 -11.57 -7.30
N VAL A 47 27.25 -12.12 -7.94
CA VAL A 47 25.89 -12.20 -7.40
C VAL A 47 25.66 -13.58 -6.81
N HIS A 48 25.22 -13.61 -5.56
CA HIS A 48 24.84 -14.84 -4.88
C HIS A 48 23.46 -14.68 -4.23
N ARG A 49 22.70 -15.77 -4.12
CA ARG A 49 21.37 -15.75 -3.53
C ARG A 49 21.36 -16.57 -2.25
N ALA A 50 20.85 -15.99 -1.16
CA ALA A 50 20.60 -16.68 0.09
C ALA A 50 19.10 -16.93 0.29
N ALA A 51 18.76 -18.20 0.54
CA ALA A 51 17.47 -18.57 1.08
C ALA A 51 17.32 -18.07 2.53
N SER A 52 16.09 -18.01 3.02
CA SER A 52 15.82 -17.62 4.40
C SER A 52 16.51 -18.56 5.38
N GLY A 53 17.30 -18.00 6.31
CA GLY A 53 18.07 -18.76 7.29
C GLY A 53 19.44 -19.26 6.83
N SER A 54 19.84 -19.02 5.57
CA SER A 54 21.18 -19.36 5.06
C SER A 54 22.09 -18.15 4.82
N GLU A 55 21.71 -16.97 5.32
CA GLU A 55 22.35 -15.69 4.98
C GLU A 55 23.83 -15.65 5.35
N THR A 56 24.20 -16.17 6.52
CA THR A 56 25.60 -16.20 6.97
C THR A 56 26.43 -17.19 6.15
N GLY A 57 25.89 -18.37 5.82
CA GLY A 57 26.58 -19.34 4.96
C GLY A 57 26.80 -18.79 3.55
N ALA A 58 25.78 -18.14 3.01
CA ALA A 58 25.83 -17.47 1.71
C ALA A 58 26.84 -16.31 1.68
N LEU A 59 26.98 -15.56 2.78
CA LEU A 59 28.03 -14.54 2.93
C LEU A 59 29.44 -15.15 2.93
N THR A 60 29.63 -16.28 3.61
CA THR A 60 30.93 -16.98 3.60
C THR A 60 31.30 -17.45 2.20
N VAL A 61 30.36 -18.08 1.48
CA VAL A 61 30.54 -18.49 0.08
C VAL A 61 30.89 -17.28 -0.79
N LEU A 62 30.12 -16.20 -0.67
CA LEU A 62 30.39 -14.97 -1.41
C LEU A 62 31.78 -14.40 -1.09
N ALA A 63 32.21 -14.42 0.17
CA ALA A 63 33.55 -14.01 0.57
C ALA A 63 34.63 -14.88 -0.09
N GLU A 64 34.43 -16.20 -0.21
CA GLU A 64 35.41 -17.08 -0.85
C GLU A 64 35.56 -16.84 -2.35
N LEU A 65 34.46 -16.47 -3.02
CA LEU A 65 34.41 -16.21 -4.46
C LEU A 65 34.97 -14.83 -4.86
N LEU A 66 34.89 -13.85 -3.96
CA LEU A 66 35.37 -12.49 -4.18
C LEU A 66 36.89 -12.41 -4.11
N GLY A 67 37.50 -11.84 -5.16
CA GLY A 67 38.87 -11.32 -5.10
C GLY A 67 38.97 -10.02 -4.29
N ASP A 68 40.20 -9.51 -4.16
CA ASP A 68 40.49 -8.34 -3.31
C ASP A 68 39.81 -7.05 -3.79
N HIS A 69 39.57 -6.92 -5.10
CA HIS A 69 38.86 -5.79 -5.73
C HIS A 69 37.44 -6.15 -6.19
N GLY A 70 36.92 -7.28 -5.73
CA GLY A 70 35.58 -7.76 -6.09
C GLY A 70 34.46 -7.02 -5.36
N ILE A 71 33.29 -6.96 -6.00
CA ILE A 71 32.04 -6.50 -5.39
C ILE A 71 31.08 -7.68 -5.33
N GLY A 72 30.61 -8.01 -4.14
CA GLY A 72 29.58 -9.03 -3.93
C GLY A 72 28.21 -8.40 -3.85
N VAL A 73 27.23 -9.01 -4.50
CA VAL A 73 25.81 -8.68 -4.32
C VAL A 73 25.13 -9.92 -3.76
N LEU A 74 24.85 -9.89 -2.46
CA LEU A 74 24.08 -10.93 -1.80
C LEU A 74 22.60 -10.60 -1.90
N VAL A 75 21.86 -11.35 -2.72
CA VAL A 75 20.41 -11.27 -2.80
C VAL A 75 19.80 -12.18 -1.73
N LEU A 76 18.85 -11.65 -0.98
CA LEU A 76 18.26 -12.28 0.20
C LEU A 76 16.77 -12.52 -0.03
N ASP A 77 16.32 -13.74 0.26
CA ASP A 77 14.89 -14.07 0.33
C ASP A 77 14.26 -13.53 1.64
N THR A 78 15.09 -13.20 2.63
CA THR A 78 14.69 -12.65 3.93
C THR A 78 14.51 -11.13 3.88
N ALA A 79 13.44 -10.64 4.50
CA ALA A 79 13.23 -9.21 4.65
C ALA A 79 14.29 -8.59 5.58
N LEU A 80 14.68 -7.33 5.31
CA LEU A 80 15.70 -6.62 6.10
C LEU A 80 15.41 -6.59 7.61
N THR A 81 14.13 -6.48 7.96
CA THR A 81 13.67 -6.45 9.36
C THR A 81 13.86 -7.76 10.11
N SER A 82 14.06 -8.86 9.39
CA SER A 82 14.18 -10.22 9.95
C SER A 82 15.61 -10.76 9.85
N LEU A 83 16.57 -9.95 9.39
CA LEU A 83 17.95 -10.40 9.26
C LEU A 83 18.60 -10.62 10.63
N PRO A 84 19.37 -11.71 10.81
CA PRO A 84 20.15 -11.94 12.02
C PRO A 84 21.40 -11.03 12.02
N LEU A 85 21.18 -9.72 12.22
CA LEU A 85 22.19 -8.67 12.04
C LEU A 85 23.51 -8.96 12.78
N GLY A 86 23.44 -9.43 14.03
CA GLY A 86 24.64 -9.76 14.81
C GLY A 86 25.49 -10.86 14.17
N ALA A 87 24.85 -11.92 13.66
CA ALA A 87 25.55 -13.01 12.98
C ALA A 87 26.10 -12.55 11.62
N VAL A 88 25.31 -11.79 10.85
CA VAL A 88 25.72 -11.20 9.57
C VAL A 88 26.94 -10.29 9.73
N LEU A 89 26.92 -9.36 10.70
CA LEU A 89 28.03 -8.45 10.95
C LEU A 89 29.31 -9.19 11.36
N ARG A 90 29.18 -10.23 12.18
CA ARG A 90 30.31 -11.10 12.54
C ARG A 90 30.89 -11.80 11.31
N THR A 91 30.04 -12.41 10.47
CA THR A 91 30.50 -13.10 9.24
C THR A 91 31.15 -12.13 8.25
N LEU A 92 30.63 -10.91 8.11
CA LEU A 92 31.28 -9.86 7.31
C LEU A 92 32.69 -9.56 7.84
N GLY A 93 32.85 -9.41 9.16
CA GLY A 93 34.15 -9.19 9.80
C GLY A 93 35.13 -10.34 9.58
N GLU A 94 34.69 -11.58 9.81
CA GLU A 94 35.49 -12.79 9.60
C GLU A 94 35.92 -12.95 8.13
N GLY A 95 35.02 -12.65 7.19
CA GLY A 95 35.26 -12.70 5.75
C GLY A 95 36.06 -11.51 5.19
N ARG A 96 36.43 -10.53 6.04
CA ARG A 96 37.05 -9.25 5.67
C ARG A 96 36.24 -8.46 4.64
N LEU A 97 34.92 -8.52 4.75
CA LEU A 97 33.98 -7.83 3.87
C LEU A 97 33.48 -6.53 4.50
N ARG A 98 33.30 -5.52 3.67
CA ARG A 98 32.65 -4.23 4.00
C ARG A 98 31.30 -4.18 3.31
N ALA A 99 30.23 -3.89 4.05
CA ALA A 99 28.93 -3.61 3.45
C ALA A 99 28.93 -2.19 2.87
N LEU A 100 28.66 -2.06 1.58
CA LEU A 100 28.59 -0.79 0.85
C LEU A 100 27.19 -0.20 0.87
N ALA A 101 26.20 -1.06 0.63
CA ALA A 101 24.81 -0.64 0.53
C ALA A 101 23.88 -1.79 0.86
N VAL A 102 22.68 -1.46 1.33
CA VAL A 102 21.60 -2.40 1.58
C VAL A 102 20.35 -1.86 0.92
N HIS A 103 19.73 -2.67 0.05
CA HIS A 103 18.58 -2.28 -0.75
C HIS A 103 17.39 -3.19 -0.46
N SER A 104 16.19 -2.60 -0.36
CA SER A 104 14.95 -3.36 -0.47
C SER A 104 14.64 -3.67 -1.93
N MET A 105 14.29 -4.92 -2.19
CA MET A 105 13.99 -5.41 -3.53
C MET A 105 12.48 -5.59 -3.72
N SER A 106 12.04 -5.30 -4.95
CA SER A 106 10.64 -5.42 -5.37
C SER A 106 10.39 -6.64 -6.27
N SER A 107 11.40 -7.46 -6.52
CA SER A 107 11.33 -8.64 -7.39
C SER A 107 10.70 -9.86 -6.68
N SER A 108 10.09 -10.77 -7.45
CA SER A 108 9.54 -11.99 -6.88
C SER A 108 10.67 -12.90 -6.39
N GLY A 109 10.55 -13.40 -5.16
CA GLY A 109 11.55 -14.30 -4.55
C GLY A 109 12.76 -13.61 -3.93
N ALA A 110 12.97 -12.30 -4.12
CA ALA A 110 14.04 -11.54 -3.45
C ALA A 110 13.44 -10.36 -2.68
N ARG A 111 13.82 -10.22 -1.41
CA ARG A 111 13.30 -9.16 -0.51
C ARG A 111 14.33 -8.07 -0.28
N ALA A 112 15.61 -8.42 -0.31
CA ALA A 112 16.68 -7.47 -0.08
C ALA A 112 17.94 -7.84 -0.85
N ALA A 113 18.83 -6.87 -1.01
CA ALA A 113 20.19 -7.09 -1.46
C ALA A 113 21.18 -6.38 -0.53
N VAL A 114 22.27 -7.05 -0.20
CA VAL A 114 23.41 -6.49 0.52
C VAL A 114 24.59 -6.46 -0.44
N VAL A 115 25.08 -5.25 -0.73
CA VAL A 115 26.27 -5.06 -1.55
C VAL A 115 27.46 -5.02 -0.61
N VAL A 116 28.47 -5.84 -0.90
CA VAL A 116 29.68 -5.99 -0.09
C VAL A 116 30.93 -5.88 -0.96
N THR A 117 32.06 -5.55 -0.37
CA THR A 117 33.36 -5.57 -1.06
C THR A 117 34.49 -5.88 -0.10
N ARG A 118 35.60 -6.39 -0.63
CA ARG A 118 36.90 -6.43 0.07
C ARG A 118 37.76 -5.20 -0.19
N ASP A 119 37.40 -4.44 -1.22
CA ASP A 119 38.21 -3.34 -1.69
C ASP A 119 38.19 -2.20 -0.67
N LEU A 120 39.37 -1.82 -0.19
CA LEU A 120 39.54 -0.72 0.77
C LEU A 120 39.47 0.64 0.06
N GLU A 121 39.73 0.67 -1.25
CA GLU A 121 39.70 1.89 -2.05
C GLU A 121 38.27 2.32 -2.39
N VAL A 122 37.31 1.38 -2.37
CA VAL A 122 35.90 1.72 -2.57
C VAL A 122 35.43 2.59 -1.39
N PRO A 123 35.03 3.85 -1.65
CA PRO A 123 34.61 4.74 -0.59
C PRO A 123 33.25 4.31 -0.05
N LEU A 124 33.16 4.13 1.26
CA LEU A 124 31.87 4.09 1.93
C LEU A 124 31.29 5.50 1.90
N ARG A 125 29.97 5.65 1.79
CA ARG A 125 29.32 6.96 1.88
C ARG A 125 28.46 7.04 3.12
N SER A 126 28.50 8.19 3.79
CA SER A 126 27.54 8.50 4.83
C SER A 126 26.14 8.56 4.21
N HIS A 127 25.18 7.88 4.82
CA HIS A 127 23.78 7.97 4.45
C HIS A 127 23.15 9.32 4.85
N VAL A 128 23.69 9.97 5.89
CA VAL A 128 23.19 11.26 6.37
C VAL A 128 23.77 12.43 5.59
N LEU A 129 25.08 12.43 5.33
CA LEU A 129 25.76 13.53 4.65
C LEU A 129 25.88 13.32 3.13
N GLY A 130 25.75 12.08 2.64
CA GLY A 130 25.99 11.73 1.24
C GLY A 130 27.46 11.77 0.82
N GLU A 131 28.35 12.16 1.73
CA GLU A 131 29.79 12.30 1.50
C GLU A 131 30.52 10.97 1.72
N PRO A 132 31.63 10.70 0.98
CA PRO A 132 32.46 9.54 1.24
C PRO A 132 33.17 9.66 2.59
N PHE A 133 33.17 8.58 3.36
CA PHE A 133 34.00 8.46 4.54
C PHE A 133 35.48 8.56 4.14
N PRO A 134 36.31 9.27 4.93
CA PRO A 134 37.75 9.24 4.71
C PRO A 134 38.29 7.82 4.82
N THR A 135 39.08 7.40 3.83
CA THR A 135 39.71 6.06 3.79
C THR A 135 41.15 6.06 4.28
N SER A 136 41.76 7.24 4.48
CA SER A 136 43.16 7.40 4.89
C SER A 136 43.35 8.60 5.81
N GLY A 137 44.40 8.53 6.63
CA GLY A 137 44.73 9.54 7.64
C GLY A 137 44.58 9.04 9.08
N PRO A 138 45.22 9.71 10.06
CA PRO A 138 45.25 9.27 11.46
C PRO A 138 43.86 9.24 12.11
N ASP A 139 42.95 10.13 11.68
CA ASP A 139 41.62 10.28 12.28
C ASP A 139 40.49 9.63 11.47
N ALA A 140 40.81 8.93 10.36
CA ALA A 140 39.81 8.39 9.44
C ALA A 140 38.89 7.36 10.11
N SER A 141 39.44 6.48 10.95
CA SER A 141 38.65 5.50 11.71
C SER A 141 37.75 6.19 12.73
N LEU A 142 38.27 7.17 13.47
CA LEU A 142 37.52 7.86 14.51
C LEU A 142 36.36 8.67 13.91
N ARG A 143 36.60 9.37 12.80
CA ARG A 143 35.55 10.08 12.07
C ARG A 143 34.48 9.13 11.56
N ARG A 144 34.89 7.98 10.99
CA ARG A 144 33.95 6.95 10.53
C ARG A 144 33.08 6.40 11.65
N ASP A 145 33.68 6.06 12.79
CA ASP A 145 32.93 5.52 13.93
C ASP A 145 31.94 6.56 14.49
N ASN A 146 32.36 7.82 14.59
CA ASN A 146 31.50 8.92 15.05
C ASN A 146 30.32 9.15 14.09
N GLU A 147 30.57 9.21 12.79
CA GLU A 147 29.52 9.36 11.77
C GLU A 147 28.55 8.18 11.80
N LEU A 148 29.02 6.93 11.92
CA LEU A 148 28.13 5.76 12.05
C LEU A 148 27.26 5.80 13.31
N VAL A 149 27.80 6.26 14.44
CA VAL A 149 27.01 6.45 15.67
C VAL A 149 25.95 7.53 15.48
N VAL A 150 26.32 8.67 14.86
CA VAL A 150 25.37 9.75 14.54
C VAL A 150 24.27 9.25 13.60
N GLU A 151 24.62 8.50 12.55
CA GLU A 151 23.66 7.89 11.63
C GLU A 151 22.69 6.96 12.35
N ALA A 152 23.20 6.09 13.23
CA ALA A 152 22.36 5.18 14.00
C ALA A 152 21.39 5.93 14.92
N VAL A 153 21.83 7.02 15.55
CA VAL A 153 20.97 7.87 16.39
C VAL A 153 19.92 8.58 15.56
N VAL A 154 20.30 9.21 14.44
CA VAL A 154 19.38 9.89 13.51
C VAL A 154 18.34 8.91 12.98
N ALA A 155 18.76 7.72 12.52
CA ALA A 155 17.86 6.70 12.02
C ALA A 155 16.85 6.23 13.10
N ARG A 156 17.28 6.06 14.35
CA ARG A 156 16.38 5.73 15.47
C ARG A 156 15.38 6.86 15.75
N ALA A 157 15.84 8.12 15.75
CA ALA A 157 14.96 9.27 15.95
C ALA A 157 13.91 9.39 14.83
N MET A 158 14.33 9.24 13.57
CA MET A 158 13.43 9.23 12.42
C MET A 158 12.41 8.10 12.49
N ARG A 159 12.84 6.89 12.88
CA ARG A 159 11.93 5.76 13.08
C ARG A 159 10.88 6.06 14.16
N ALA A 160 11.30 6.60 15.31
CA ALA A 160 10.38 6.94 16.40
C ALA A 160 9.36 8.01 15.97
N GLU A 161 9.79 9.01 15.19
CA GLU A 161 8.91 10.04 14.64
C GLU A 161 7.93 9.47 13.61
N LEU A 162 8.38 8.57 12.72
CA LEU A 162 7.50 7.89 11.77
C LEU A 162 6.47 6.99 12.48
N GLU A 163 6.88 6.26 13.52
CA GLU A 163 5.96 5.45 14.35
C GLU A 163 4.94 6.33 15.09
N ARG A 164 5.32 7.54 15.52
CA ARG A 164 4.40 8.52 16.10
C ARG A 164 3.40 9.02 15.07
N ARG A 165 3.86 9.39 13.87
CA ARG A 165 2.98 9.84 12.77
C ARG A 165 2.00 8.75 12.34
N LEU A 166 2.44 7.49 12.26
CA LEU A 166 1.57 6.36 11.95
C LEU A 166 0.47 6.17 13.01
N ARG A 167 0.80 6.33 14.29
CA ARG A 167 -0.19 6.28 15.37
C ARG A 167 -1.24 7.39 15.24
N VAL A 168 -0.80 8.63 15.02
CA VAL A 168 -1.72 9.76 14.81
C VAL A 168 -2.60 9.53 13.58
N ALA A 169 -2.03 9.05 12.47
CA ALA A 169 -2.79 8.75 11.26
C ALA A 169 -3.85 7.66 11.49
N ALA A 170 -3.51 6.60 12.24
CA ALA A 170 -4.44 5.53 12.59
C ALA A 170 -5.56 6.00 13.53
N GLU A 171 -5.27 6.92 14.47
CA GLU A 171 -6.29 7.54 15.33
C GLU A 171 -7.25 8.42 14.52
N GLU A 172 -6.72 9.22 13.60
CA GLU A 172 -7.53 10.06 12.71
C GLU A 172 -8.40 9.21 11.77
N GLU A 173 -7.86 8.11 11.24
CA GLU A 173 -8.63 7.16 10.43
C GLU A 173 -9.84 6.61 11.21
N ARG A 174 -9.63 6.16 12.46
CA ARG A 174 -10.73 5.68 13.32
C ARG A 174 -11.76 6.76 13.60
N ARG A 175 -11.31 7.99 13.84
CA ARG A 175 -12.21 9.14 14.06
C ARG A 175 -13.07 9.42 12.84
N LEU A 176 -12.46 9.44 11.65
CA LEU A 176 -13.17 9.64 10.39
C LEU A 176 -14.15 8.50 10.10
N GLN A 177 -13.77 7.24 10.37
CA GLN A 177 -14.67 6.09 10.27
C GLN A 177 -15.90 6.24 11.17
N ALA A 178 -15.72 6.64 12.43
CA ALA A 178 -16.83 6.88 13.35
C ALA A 178 -17.76 8.02 12.88
N GLN A 179 -17.19 9.10 12.34
CA GLN A 179 -17.99 10.19 11.75
C GLN A 179 -18.80 9.73 10.54
N VAL A 180 -18.20 8.91 9.66
CA VAL A 180 -18.91 8.34 8.50
C VAL A 180 -20.06 7.43 8.96
N GLU A 181 -19.85 6.61 9.98
CA GLU A 181 -20.92 5.77 10.54
C GLU A 181 -22.04 6.60 11.16
N GLN A 182 -21.72 7.67 11.90
CA GLN A 182 -22.70 8.59 12.45
C GLN A 182 -23.53 9.25 11.34
N MET A 183 -22.88 9.83 10.32
CA MET A 183 -23.57 10.47 9.20
C MET A 183 -24.46 9.48 8.43
N ARG A 184 -24.02 8.23 8.27
CA ARG A 184 -24.84 7.17 7.66
C ARG A 184 -26.09 6.87 8.50
N GLY A 185 -25.97 6.85 9.82
CA GLY A 185 -27.09 6.70 10.75
C GLY A 185 -28.09 7.84 10.67
N GLU A 186 -27.60 9.08 10.65
CA GLU A 186 -28.42 10.29 10.50
C GLU A 186 -29.17 10.30 9.15
N LEU A 187 -28.48 10.00 8.05
CA LEU A 187 -29.07 9.93 6.72
C LEU A 187 -30.15 8.83 6.63
N ALA A 188 -29.94 7.68 7.27
CA ALA A 188 -30.94 6.62 7.33
C ALA A 188 -32.18 7.04 8.13
N ALA A 189 -32.00 7.76 9.24
CA ALA A 189 -33.10 8.30 10.04
C ALA A 189 -33.90 9.36 9.26
N GLU A 190 -33.22 10.27 8.58
CA GLU A 190 -33.84 11.30 7.75
C GLU A 190 -34.61 10.69 6.57
N SER A 191 -34.01 9.72 5.88
CA SER A 191 -34.67 8.96 4.81
C SER A 191 -35.96 8.27 5.29
N LYS A 192 -35.95 7.70 6.51
CA LYS A 192 -37.13 7.12 7.14
C LYS A 192 -38.20 8.18 7.43
N ALA A 193 -37.80 9.34 7.96
CA ALA A 193 -38.71 10.45 8.23
C ALA A 193 -39.36 10.99 6.96
N VAL A 194 -38.59 11.18 5.88
CA VAL A 194 -39.10 11.59 4.56
C VAL A 194 -40.09 10.56 4.02
N THR A 195 -39.79 9.27 4.15
CA THR A 195 -40.69 8.20 3.70
C THR A 195 -42.01 8.21 4.49
N GLN A 196 -41.96 8.41 5.81
CA GLN A 196 -43.15 8.55 6.65
C GLN A 196 -43.98 9.78 6.27
N ALA A 197 -43.33 10.94 6.10
CA ALA A 197 -43.99 12.17 5.68
C ALA A 197 -44.68 12.02 4.32
N ARG A 198 -44.03 11.40 3.33
CA ARG A 198 -44.63 11.09 2.02
C ARG A 198 -45.86 10.18 2.16
N ALA A 199 -45.80 9.17 3.02
CA ALA A 199 -46.94 8.29 3.26
C ALA A 199 -48.12 9.02 3.90
N GLU A 200 -47.86 9.96 4.80
CA GLU A 200 -48.86 10.79 5.47
C GLU A 200 -49.51 11.79 4.51
N VAL A 201 -48.71 12.47 3.68
CA VAL A 201 -49.21 13.33 2.59
C VAL A 201 -50.15 12.53 1.67
N GLY A 202 -49.73 11.34 1.21
CA GLY A 202 -50.60 10.50 0.38
C GLY A 202 -51.87 10.01 1.08
N ARG A 203 -51.89 9.89 2.42
CA ARG A 203 -53.13 9.62 3.18
C ARG A 203 -54.05 10.85 3.18
N LEU A 204 -53.50 12.04 3.43
CA LEU A 204 -54.25 13.29 3.45
C LEU A 204 -54.84 13.61 2.07
N GLU A 205 -54.08 13.42 0.99
CA GLU A 205 -54.57 13.59 -0.39
C GLU A 205 -55.75 12.65 -0.69
N ARG A 206 -55.65 11.36 -0.31
CA ARG A 206 -56.77 10.41 -0.46
C ARG A 206 -57.99 10.82 0.36
N ALA A 207 -57.80 11.33 1.58
CA ALA A 207 -58.88 11.83 2.41
C ALA A 207 -59.55 13.07 1.80
N LEU A 208 -58.76 13.99 1.24
CA LEU A 208 -59.25 15.19 0.56
C LEU A 208 -60.11 14.81 -0.66
N VAL A 209 -59.65 13.88 -1.50
CA VAL A 209 -60.42 13.37 -2.65
C VAL A 209 -61.75 12.73 -2.20
N LEU A 210 -61.77 12.02 -1.07
CA LEU A 210 -63.00 11.44 -0.52
C LEU A 210 -63.96 12.52 -0.01
N VAL A 211 -63.44 13.58 0.62
CA VAL A 211 -64.23 14.74 1.06
C VAL A 211 -64.80 15.49 -0.14
N GLU A 212 -64.00 15.78 -1.16
CA GLU A 212 -64.46 16.40 -2.41
C GLU A 212 -65.55 15.58 -3.08
N ARG A 213 -65.36 14.25 -3.21
CA ARG A 213 -66.37 13.33 -3.78
C ARG A 213 -67.65 13.28 -2.96
N ARG A 214 -67.59 13.56 -1.66
CA ARG A 214 -68.75 13.66 -0.76
C ARG A 214 -69.30 15.09 -0.66
N SER A 215 -68.64 16.09 -1.21
CA SER A 215 -69.13 17.47 -1.14
C SER A 215 -70.47 17.62 -1.89
N PRO A 216 -71.39 18.47 -1.41
CA PRO A 216 -72.65 18.76 -2.09
C PRO A 216 -72.42 19.31 -3.51
N GLY A 217 -71.39 20.15 -3.70
CA GLY A 217 -71.04 20.75 -4.98
C GLY A 217 -70.57 19.73 -6.03
N TYR A 218 -69.69 18.78 -5.67
CA TYR A 218 -69.28 17.71 -6.58
C TYR A 218 -70.45 16.78 -6.94
N ARG A 219 -71.31 16.46 -5.96
CA ARG A 219 -72.51 15.65 -6.22
C ARG A 219 -73.47 16.37 -7.16
N ALA A 220 -73.72 17.66 -6.96
CA ALA A 220 -74.55 18.48 -7.83
C ALA A 220 -73.97 18.60 -9.25
N ALA A 221 -72.67 18.83 -9.39
CA ALA A 221 -71.99 18.88 -10.68
C ALA A 221 -72.05 17.54 -11.43
N ARG A 222 -71.84 16.41 -10.74
CA ARG A 222 -71.96 15.07 -11.35
C ARG A 222 -73.39 14.76 -11.77
N LEU A 223 -74.38 15.20 -10.98
CA LEU A 223 -75.80 15.07 -11.31
C LEU A 223 -76.18 15.92 -12.51
N ALA A 224 -75.69 17.17 -12.58
CA ALA A 224 -75.89 18.05 -13.72
C ALA A 224 -75.27 17.49 -15.01
N SER A 225 -74.07 16.87 -14.92
CA SER A 225 -73.47 16.16 -16.06
C SER A 225 -74.28 14.93 -16.46
N ALA A 226 -74.70 14.09 -15.51
CA ALA A 226 -75.51 12.91 -15.81
C ALA A 226 -76.87 13.26 -16.44
N ILE A 227 -77.49 14.37 -16.02
CA ILE A 227 -78.71 14.90 -16.64
C ILE A 227 -78.42 15.44 -18.04
N ARG A 228 -77.24 16.05 -18.27
CA ARG A 228 -76.84 16.54 -19.60
C ARG A 228 -76.59 15.39 -20.58
N ASP A 229 -75.97 14.30 -20.12
CA ASP A 229 -75.57 13.17 -20.95
C ASP A 229 -76.71 12.15 -21.17
N ASP A 230 -77.62 11.99 -20.20
CA ASP A 230 -78.82 11.12 -20.28
C ASP A 230 -79.93 11.64 -19.34
N ALA A 231 -80.64 12.67 -19.80
CA ALA A 231 -81.68 13.34 -19.03
C ALA A 231 -82.80 12.39 -18.57
N VAL A 232 -83.18 11.44 -19.42
CA VAL A 232 -84.33 10.55 -19.18
C VAL A 232 -83.96 9.45 -18.18
N GLY A 233 -82.82 8.78 -18.36
CA GLY A 233 -82.35 7.76 -17.42
C GLY A 233 -81.90 8.34 -16.07
N ALA A 234 -81.38 9.57 -16.03
CA ALA A 234 -81.04 10.26 -14.79
C ALA A 234 -82.30 10.65 -13.98
N GLY A 235 -83.33 11.19 -14.65
CA GLY A 235 -84.61 11.54 -14.02
C GLY A 235 -85.31 10.33 -13.38
N ARG A 236 -85.29 9.17 -14.06
CA ARG A 236 -85.88 7.92 -13.55
C ARG A 236 -85.18 7.44 -12.27
N ARG A 237 -83.84 7.46 -12.25
CA ARG A 237 -83.02 7.07 -11.08
C ARG A 237 -83.16 8.01 -9.89
N LEU A 238 -83.41 9.30 -10.13
CA LEU A 238 -83.72 10.26 -9.06
C LEU A 238 -85.09 9.99 -8.43
N LEU A 239 -86.10 9.73 -9.27
CA LEU A 239 -87.44 9.36 -8.83
C LEU A 239 -87.45 8.04 -8.06
N ASP A 240 -86.65 7.05 -8.45
CA ASP A 240 -86.56 5.79 -7.69
C ASP A 240 -85.86 5.94 -6.33
N ARG A 241 -84.98 6.94 -6.18
CA ARG A 241 -84.12 7.10 -5.00
C ARG A 241 -84.66 8.13 -4.00
N TRP A 242 -85.47 9.09 -4.46
CA TRP A 242 -86.05 10.20 -3.68
C TRP A 242 -87.55 10.39 -3.91
N GLY A 243 -88.16 9.63 -4.81
CA GLY A 243 -89.61 9.60 -4.93
C GLY A 243 -90.24 9.06 -3.65
N PRO A 244 -91.49 9.42 -3.37
CA PRO A 244 -92.19 8.90 -2.21
C PRO A 244 -92.16 7.37 -2.27
N LYS A 245 -91.56 6.72 -1.26
CA LYS A 245 -91.75 5.28 -1.06
C LYS A 245 -93.24 5.10 -0.89
N ARG A 246 -93.89 4.58 -1.93
CA ARG A 246 -95.32 4.28 -1.87
C ARG A 246 -95.52 3.29 -0.70
N PRO A 247 -96.50 3.53 0.18
CA PRO A 247 -96.85 2.60 1.24
C PRO A 247 -97.26 1.23 0.69
#